data_AF-A6L6N5-F1
#
_entry.id   AF-A6L6N5-F1
#
_cell.length_a   1.000
_cell.length_b   1.000
_cell.length_c   1.000
_cell.angle_alpha   90.00
_cell.angle_beta   90.00
_cell.angle_gamma   90.00
#
_symmetry.space_group_name_H-M   'P 1'
#
loop_
_entity.id
_entity.type
_entity.pdbx_description
1 polymer ?
#
loop_
_entity_poly.entity_id
_entity_poly.type
_entity_poly.pdbx_seq_one_letter_code
_entity_poly.pdbx_strand_id
1 'polypeptide(L)'
;MYTRLKQRVKTAVKCNFLVNSSCGSNNEDTPVLIEPGETRYWVRKINPLKNDDTSFLQKLITEIPAFLYFLQHRQLTTDKESRMWFSPQQIHTPALDRIINCSRNHTEIDLAEICINIMDTMSQDKLTFCINDIQQLLMLSNIKVETYQIRNILKRNWRLTPTDNSLAYSTFIKNYPPGPPYREEKKTGRYYTITKEFLRKFR
;
A
#
# COMPACT_ATOMS: atom_id res chain seq x y z
N MET A 1 5.48 -24.43 11.30
CA MET A 1 4.92 -23.32 12.10
C MET A 1 3.59 -23.81 12.65
N TYR A 2 3.48 -23.97 13.97
CA TYR A 2 2.27 -24.49 14.60
C TYR A 2 1.30 -23.34 14.90
N THR A 3 0.03 -23.51 14.54
CA THR A 3 -1.04 -22.55 14.88
C THR A 3 -1.81 -23.06 16.08
N ARG A 4 -2.17 -22.14 16.97
CA ARG A 4 -2.98 -22.42 18.16
C ARG A 4 -4.45 -22.19 17.81
N LEU A 5 -5.22 -23.27 17.69
CA LEU A 5 -6.66 -23.20 17.49
C LEU A 5 -7.37 -23.23 18.84
N LYS A 6 -8.24 -22.25 19.07
CA LYS A 6 -9.08 -22.17 20.27
C LYS A 6 -10.54 -22.24 19.85
N GLN A 7 -11.22 -23.29 20.30
CA GLN A 7 -12.68 -23.39 20.21
C GLN A 7 -13.30 -22.92 21.53
N ARG A 8 -14.53 -22.42 21.47
CA ARG A 8 -15.26 -22.00 22.67
C ARG A 8 -15.38 -23.18 23.64
N VAL A 9 -15.04 -22.96 24.91
CA VAL A 9 -15.10 -23.97 26.00
C VAL A 9 -14.13 -25.16 25.84
N LYS A 10 -13.12 -25.09 24.95
CA LYS A 10 -12.08 -26.13 24.83
C LYS A 10 -10.68 -25.59 25.03
N THR A 11 -9.79 -26.45 25.54
CA THR A 11 -8.36 -26.17 25.63
C THR A 11 -7.78 -26.00 24.23
N ALA A 12 -6.93 -24.99 24.07
CA ALA A 12 -6.37 -24.66 22.78
C ALA A 12 -5.36 -25.73 22.32
N VAL A 13 -5.49 -26.19 21.07
CA VAL A 13 -4.67 -27.25 20.47
C VAL A 13 -3.66 -26.63 19.51
N LYS A 14 -2.43 -27.17 19.50
CA LYS A 14 -1.40 -26.83 18.51
C LYS A 14 -1.51 -27.79 17.32
N CYS A 15 -1.58 -27.25 16.11
CA CYS A 15 -1.64 -28.04 14.88
C CYS A 15 -0.83 -27.38 13.77
N ASN A 16 -0.47 -28.17 12.75
CA ASN A 16 0.15 -27.63 11.54
C ASN A 16 -0.89 -26.86 10.73
N PHE A 17 -0.53 -25.66 10.27
CA PHE A 17 -1.41 -24.83 9.45
C PHE A 17 -1.18 -25.11 7.97
N LEU A 18 -2.13 -25.81 7.34
CA LEU A 18 -2.13 -26.20 5.92
C LEU A 18 -3.23 -25.49 5.11
N VAL A 19 -3.86 -24.46 5.68
CA VAL A 19 -5.00 -23.79 5.05
C VAL A 19 -4.52 -22.89 3.91
N ASN A 20 -5.11 -23.09 2.74
CA ASN A 20 -5.11 -22.13 1.65
C ASN A 20 -6.48 -21.44 1.61
N SER A 21 -6.50 -20.12 1.51
CA SER A 21 -7.73 -19.34 1.51
C SER A 21 -7.91 -18.61 0.18
N SER A 22 -9.12 -18.68 -0.36
CA SER A 22 -9.55 -17.89 -1.52
C SER A 22 -10.64 -16.92 -1.08
N CYS A 23 -10.56 -15.66 -1.53
CA CYS A 23 -11.58 -14.64 -1.31
C CYS A 23 -12.00 -14.06 -2.67
N GLY A 24 -13.28 -13.78 -2.84
CA GLY A 24 -13.83 -13.10 -4.00
C GLY A 24 -14.49 -11.78 -3.58
N SER A 25 -14.31 -10.73 -4.37
CA SER A 25 -14.91 -9.42 -4.15
C SER A 25 -15.19 -8.73 -5.46
N ASN A 26 -16.25 -7.94 -5.50
CA ASN A 26 -16.58 -7.08 -6.63
C ASN A 26 -15.97 -5.67 -6.48
N ASN A 27 -15.38 -5.35 -5.32
CA ASN A 27 -14.63 -4.12 -5.11
C ASN A 27 -13.21 -4.30 -5.68
N GLU A 28 -12.89 -3.58 -6.76
CA GLU A 28 -11.58 -3.65 -7.42
C GLU A 28 -10.47 -2.89 -6.68
N ASP A 29 -10.83 -1.91 -5.85
CA ASP A 29 -9.86 -0.98 -5.27
C ASP A 29 -9.40 -1.44 -3.89
N THR A 30 -10.33 -1.87 -3.03
CA THR A 30 -10.03 -2.17 -1.62
C THR A 30 -10.73 -3.43 -1.10
N PRO A 31 -10.59 -4.60 -1.75
CA PRO A 31 -11.18 -5.84 -1.26
C PRO A 31 -10.51 -6.35 0.03
N VAL A 32 -9.22 -6.03 0.22
CA VAL A 32 -8.41 -6.37 1.39
C VAL A 32 -7.26 -5.38 1.50
N LEU A 33 -6.83 -5.04 2.72
CA LEU A 33 -5.66 -4.19 2.96
C LEU A 33 -4.39 -5.03 2.77
N ILE A 34 -3.55 -4.65 1.80
CA ILE A 34 -2.29 -5.33 1.49
C ILE A 34 -1.14 -4.34 1.61
N GLU A 35 -0.26 -4.56 2.58
CA GLU A 35 0.92 -3.71 2.76
C GLU A 35 1.95 -3.91 1.62
N PRO A 36 2.67 -2.85 1.22
CA PRO A 36 3.79 -2.98 0.30
C PRO A 36 4.85 -3.97 0.81
N GLY A 37 5.24 -4.92 -0.04
CA GLY A 37 6.21 -5.98 0.31
C GLY A 37 5.57 -7.23 0.90
N GLU A 38 4.24 -7.28 1.04
CA GLU A 38 3.54 -8.53 1.29
C GLU A 38 3.62 -9.47 0.08
N THR A 39 3.95 -10.73 0.33
CA THR A 39 4.24 -11.74 -0.72
C THR A 39 3.28 -12.93 -0.69
N ARG A 40 2.25 -12.87 0.14
CA ARG A 40 1.31 -13.98 0.34
C ARG A 40 0.04 -13.91 -0.51
N TYR A 41 -0.19 -12.81 -1.22
CA TYR A 41 -1.39 -12.61 -2.01
C TYR A 41 -1.14 -12.87 -3.50
N TRP A 42 -2.07 -13.61 -4.11
CA TRP A 42 -2.17 -13.75 -5.55
C TRP A 42 -3.55 -13.25 -5.97
N VAL A 43 -3.58 -12.14 -6.72
CA VAL A 43 -4.82 -11.46 -7.11
C VAL A 43 -5.08 -11.67 -8.59
N ARG A 44 -6.29 -12.12 -8.91
CA ARG A 44 -6.75 -12.34 -10.28
C ARG A 44 -8.03 -11.55 -10.54
N LYS A 45 -8.01 -10.72 -11.58
CA LYS A 45 -9.22 -10.10 -12.12
C LYS A 45 -9.93 -11.13 -13.00
N ILE A 46 -11.17 -11.45 -12.65
CA ILE A 46 -12.03 -12.34 -13.44
C ILE A 46 -12.96 -11.45 -14.26
N ASN A 47 -12.90 -11.62 -15.58
CA ASN A 47 -13.78 -10.87 -16.49
C ASN A 47 -15.17 -11.51 -16.51
N PRO A 48 -16.24 -10.72 -16.72
CA PRO A 48 -17.57 -11.26 -16.90
C PRO A 48 -17.63 -12.16 -18.13
N LEU A 49 -18.55 -13.13 -18.10
CA LEU A 49 -18.84 -13.97 -19.26
C LEU A 49 -19.42 -13.10 -20.38
N LYS A 50 -19.03 -13.38 -21.63
CA LYS A 50 -19.51 -12.62 -22.80
C LYS A 50 -20.94 -12.98 -23.18
N ASN A 51 -21.34 -14.23 -22.93
CA ASN A 51 -22.64 -14.78 -23.27
C ASN A 51 -23.23 -15.45 -22.04
N ASP A 52 -24.54 -15.30 -21.87
CA ASP A 52 -25.29 -16.01 -20.83
C ASP A 52 -25.69 -17.41 -21.32
N ASP A 53 -25.52 -18.39 -20.44
CA ASP A 53 -25.92 -19.79 -20.68
C ASP A 53 -26.71 -20.28 -19.47
N THR A 54 -27.99 -20.58 -19.68
CA THR A 54 -28.90 -21.04 -18.62
C THR A 54 -28.49 -22.40 -18.04
N SER A 55 -27.70 -23.18 -18.77
CA SER A 55 -27.21 -24.50 -18.36
C SER A 55 -25.79 -24.47 -17.78
N PHE A 56 -25.19 -23.28 -17.61
CA PHE A 56 -23.79 -23.13 -17.22
C PHE A 56 -23.42 -23.85 -15.91
N LEU A 57 -24.26 -23.72 -14.88
CA LEU A 57 -24.04 -24.39 -13.59
C LEU A 57 -24.02 -25.92 -13.74
N GLN A 58 -24.93 -26.48 -14.53
CA GLN A 58 -24.99 -27.92 -14.75
C GLN A 58 -23.73 -28.41 -15.46
N LYS A 59 -23.27 -27.67 -16.48
CA LYS A 59 -22.01 -27.98 -17.20
C LYS A 59 -20.81 -28.00 -16.25
N LEU A 60 -20.68 -26.99 -15.38
CA LEU A 60 -19.62 -26.95 -14.38
C LEU A 60 -19.66 -28.15 -13.43
N ILE A 61 -20.85 -28.54 -12.95
CA ILE A 61 -21.00 -29.71 -12.07
C ILE A 61 -20.59 -30.99 -12.80
N THR A 62 -21.01 -31.17 -14.06
CA THR A 62 -20.67 -32.35 -14.86
C THR A 62 -19.18 -32.44 -15.20
N GLU A 63 -18.47 -31.30 -15.21
CA GLU A 63 -17.04 -31.24 -15.51
C GLU A 63 -16.15 -31.58 -14.30
N ILE A 64 -16.67 -31.49 -13.06
CA ILE A 64 -15.90 -31.74 -11.82
C ILE A 64 -15.08 -33.04 -11.88
N PRO A 65 -15.61 -34.21 -12.30
CA PRO A 65 -14.83 -35.45 -12.33
C PRO A 65 -13.64 -35.38 -13.29
N ALA A 66 -13.84 -34.80 -14.47
CA ALA A 66 -12.77 -34.62 -15.46
C ALA A 66 -11.72 -33.62 -14.95
N PHE A 67 -12.14 -32.54 -14.30
CA PHE A 67 -11.25 -31.56 -13.69
C PHE A 67 -10.41 -32.18 -12.56
N LEU A 68 -11.00 -32.99 -11.68
CA LEU A 68 -10.28 -33.70 -10.63
C LEU A 68 -9.26 -34.69 -11.21
N TYR A 69 -9.65 -35.44 -12.25
CA TYR A 69 -8.73 -36.33 -12.96
C TYR A 69 -7.53 -35.56 -13.52
N PHE A 70 -7.78 -34.43 -14.18
CA PHE A 70 -6.72 -33.55 -14.67
C PHE A 70 -5.80 -33.05 -13.54
N LEU A 71 -6.36 -32.60 -12.41
CA LEU A 71 -5.55 -32.09 -11.29
C LEU A 71 -4.61 -33.15 -10.69
N GLN A 72 -5.01 -34.43 -10.71
CA GLN A 72 -4.22 -35.55 -10.19
C GLN A 72 -3.11 -36.00 -11.14
N HIS A 73 -3.32 -35.89 -12.45
CA HIS A 73 -2.41 -36.44 -13.47
C HIS A 73 -1.58 -35.36 -14.19
N ARG A 74 -1.87 -34.07 -13.97
CA ARG A 74 -1.10 -33.00 -14.58
C ARG A 74 0.33 -32.95 -14.03
N GLN A 75 1.26 -32.60 -14.90
CA GLN A 75 2.60 -32.21 -14.49
C GLN A 75 2.57 -30.76 -13.99
N LEU A 76 3.16 -30.52 -12.81
CA LEU A 76 3.32 -29.17 -12.28
C LEU A 76 4.42 -28.45 -13.08
N THR A 77 4.15 -27.22 -13.49
CA THR A 77 5.07 -26.41 -14.29
C THR A 77 6.05 -25.58 -13.44
N THR A 78 5.86 -25.55 -12.13
CA THR A 78 6.62 -24.71 -11.20
C THR A 78 7.16 -25.54 -10.05
N ASP A 79 8.44 -25.34 -9.76
CA ASP A 79 9.09 -25.93 -8.59
C ASP A 79 8.79 -25.14 -7.31
N LYS A 80 9.03 -25.78 -6.18
CA LYS A 80 8.83 -25.18 -4.87
C LYS A 80 10.00 -24.25 -4.54
N GLU A 81 9.80 -22.95 -4.70
CA GLU A 81 10.81 -21.92 -4.40
C GLU A 81 10.70 -21.39 -2.97
N SER A 82 9.51 -21.43 -2.37
CA SER A 82 9.26 -20.88 -1.04
C SER A 82 8.27 -21.71 -0.23
N ARG A 83 7.98 -21.28 1.00
CA ARG A 83 6.85 -21.84 1.78
C ARG A 83 5.52 -21.67 1.05
N MET A 84 5.36 -20.60 0.26
CA MET A 84 4.19 -20.32 -0.56
C MET A 84 4.22 -21.04 -1.93
N TRP A 85 5.18 -21.96 -2.13
CA TRP A 85 5.52 -22.63 -3.39
C TRP A 85 6.10 -21.70 -4.45
N PHE A 86 5.47 -20.56 -4.70
CA PHE A 86 5.85 -19.60 -5.72
C PHE A 86 6.80 -18.51 -5.20
N SER A 87 7.59 -17.89 -6.08
CA SER A 87 8.26 -16.62 -5.81
C SER A 87 7.30 -15.44 -5.93
N PRO A 88 7.61 -14.31 -5.24
CA PRO A 88 6.83 -13.08 -5.39
C PRO A 88 6.68 -12.63 -6.84
N GLN A 89 7.72 -12.85 -7.67
CA GLN A 89 7.71 -12.50 -9.08
C GLN A 89 6.71 -13.34 -9.89
N GLN A 90 6.55 -14.63 -9.57
CA GLN A 90 5.63 -15.54 -10.27
C GLN A 90 4.14 -15.21 -10.00
N ILE A 91 3.83 -14.72 -8.79
CA ILE A 91 2.46 -14.36 -8.40
C ILE A 91 2.15 -12.87 -8.57
N HIS A 92 3.12 -12.09 -9.05
CA HIS A 92 2.93 -10.67 -9.29
C HIS A 92 1.91 -10.43 -10.41
N THR A 93 0.90 -9.59 -10.15
CA THR A 93 -0.10 -9.23 -11.15
C THR A 93 -0.42 -7.73 -11.09
N PRO A 94 -0.81 -7.11 -12.23
CA PRO A 94 -1.24 -5.71 -12.22
C PRO A 94 -2.42 -5.42 -11.29
N ALA A 95 -3.28 -6.42 -11.06
CA ALA A 95 -4.39 -6.31 -10.11
C ALA A 95 -3.90 -6.25 -8.65
N LEU A 96 -2.83 -6.98 -8.32
CA LEU A 96 -2.19 -6.90 -7.00
C LEU A 96 -1.57 -5.51 -6.79
N ASP A 97 -0.86 -4.97 -7.79
CA ASP A 97 -0.28 -3.63 -7.72
C ASP A 97 -1.35 -2.56 -7.49
N ARG A 98 -2.49 -2.66 -8.20
CA ARG A 98 -3.61 -1.74 -8.03
C ARG A 98 -4.11 -1.77 -6.59
N ILE A 99 -4.36 -2.94 -6.01
CA ILE A 99 -4.84 -3.05 -4.62
C ILE A 99 -3.80 -2.49 -3.64
N ILE A 100 -2.51 -2.81 -3.81
CA ILE A 100 -1.44 -2.27 -2.96
C ILE A 100 -1.42 -0.74 -3.04
N ASN A 101 -1.56 -0.17 -4.25
CA ASN A 101 -1.57 1.27 -4.47
C ASN A 101 -2.83 1.94 -3.91
N CYS A 102 -4.01 1.32 -4.06
CA CYS A 102 -5.27 1.79 -3.50
C CYS A 102 -5.33 1.66 -1.98
N SER A 103 -4.61 0.69 -1.40
CA SER A 103 -4.42 0.60 0.06
C SER A 103 -3.41 1.60 0.60
N ARG A 104 -2.64 2.30 -0.25
CA ARG A 104 -1.78 3.39 0.22
C ARG A 104 -2.65 4.44 0.87
N ASN A 105 -2.18 4.94 2.00
CA ASN A 105 -2.94 5.89 2.79
C ASN A 105 -3.20 7.15 1.94
N HIS A 106 -4.45 7.57 1.74
CA HIS A 106 -4.76 8.80 0.98
C HIS A 106 -3.96 10.00 1.49
N THR A 107 -3.74 10.06 2.81
CA THR A 107 -2.88 11.05 3.46
C THR A 107 -1.42 11.03 2.96
N GLU A 108 -0.88 9.87 2.59
CA GLU A 108 0.46 9.73 2.03
C GLU A 108 0.55 10.32 0.62
N ILE A 109 -0.49 10.12 -0.18
CA ILE A 109 -0.62 10.70 -1.53
C ILE A 109 -0.73 12.22 -1.43
N ASP A 110 -1.66 12.71 -0.62
CA ASP A 110 -1.87 14.15 -0.37
C ASP A 110 -0.58 14.82 0.13
N LEU A 111 0.13 14.16 1.03
CA LEU A 111 1.41 14.63 1.57
C LEU A 111 2.47 14.74 0.48
N ALA A 112 2.60 13.72 -0.37
CA ALA A 112 3.54 13.73 -1.49
C ALA A 112 3.22 14.84 -2.50
N GLU A 113 1.94 15.03 -2.82
CA GLU A 113 1.48 16.03 -3.78
C GLU A 113 1.75 17.46 -3.29
N ILE A 114 1.46 17.77 -2.02
CA ILE A 114 1.78 19.10 -1.45
C ILE A 114 3.29 19.36 -1.48
N CYS A 115 4.11 18.37 -1.14
CA CYS A 115 5.56 18.53 -1.17
C CYS A 115 6.06 18.80 -2.59
N ILE A 116 5.55 18.08 -3.59
CA ILE A 116 5.89 18.30 -5.01
C ILE A 116 5.45 19.69 -5.48
N ASN A 117 4.22 20.11 -5.13
CA ASN A 117 3.70 21.43 -5.50
C ASN A 117 4.57 22.58 -4.95
N ILE A 118 4.99 22.47 -3.68
CA ILE A 118 5.90 23.45 -3.07
C ILE A 118 7.24 23.49 -3.81
N MET A 119 7.83 22.31 -4.07
CA MET A 119 9.09 22.18 -4.81
C MET A 119 9.00 22.77 -6.22
N ASP A 120 7.90 22.52 -6.94
CA ASP A 120 7.65 23.07 -8.28
C ASP A 120 7.50 24.59 -8.24
N THR A 121 6.70 25.10 -7.30
CA THR A 121 6.43 26.54 -7.17
C THR A 121 7.68 27.33 -6.76
N MET A 122 8.51 26.75 -5.91
CA MET A 122 9.75 27.38 -5.41
C MET A 122 10.97 27.06 -6.26
N SER A 123 10.82 26.24 -7.31
CA SER A 123 11.93 25.75 -8.14
C SER A 123 13.06 25.11 -7.30
N GLN A 124 12.70 24.30 -6.31
CA GLN A 124 13.63 23.57 -5.45
C GLN A 124 13.49 22.06 -5.62
N ASP A 125 14.61 21.34 -5.67
CA ASP A 125 14.63 19.87 -5.76
C ASP A 125 14.60 19.16 -4.40
N LYS A 126 14.79 19.92 -3.31
CA LYS A 126 14.85 19.42 -1.94
C LYS A 126 13.93 20.25 -1.05
N LEU A 127 13.28 19.58 -0.12
CA LEU A 127 12.41 20.20 0.87
C LEU A 127 12.81 19.72 2.26
N THR A 128 12.96 20.67 3.17
CA THR A 128 13.26 20.43 4.59
C THR A 128 12.11 20.91 5.46
N PHE A 129 11.65 20.06 6.38
CA PHE A 129 10.47 20.36 7.20
C PHE A 129 10.44 19.59 8.52
N CYS A 130 9.77 20.14 9.54
CA CYS A 130 9.32 19.38 10.69
C CYS A 130 7.90 18.83 10.50
N ILE A 131 7.50 17.86 11.32
CA ILE A 131 6.14 17.29 11.30
C ILE A 131 5.08 18.40 11.44
N ASN A 132 5.33 19.38 12.31
CA ASN A 132 4.40 20.48 12.55
C ASN A 132 4.26 21.40 11.34
N ASP A 133 5.35 21.68 10.60
CA ASP A 133 5.28 22.54 9.42
C ASP A 133 4.40 21.91 8.34
N ILE A 134 4.61 20.61 8.08
CA ILE A 134 3.79 19.88 7.12
C ILE A 134 2.33 19.76 7.57
N GLN A 135 2.09 19.56 8.85
CA GLN A 135 0.72 19.53 9.36
C GLN A 135 0.01 20.87 9.09
N GLN A 136 0.69 22.00 9.31
CA GLN A 136 0.15 23.33 9.00
C GLN A 136 -0.11 23.49 7.49
N LEU A 137 0.81 23.04 6.63
CA LEU A 137 0.64 23.11 5.17
C LEU A 137 -0.54 22.27 4.67
N LEU A 138 -0.73 21.06 5.23
CA LEU A 138 -1.89 20.21 4.97
C LEU A 138 -3.18 20.88 5.42
N MET A 139 -3.19 21.43 6.64
CA MET A 139 -4.36 22.11 7.21
C MET A 139 -4.78 23.33 6.38
N LEU A 140 -3.82 24.12 5.91
CA LEU A 140 -4.04 25.28 5.03
C LEU A 140 -4.44 24.88 3.59
N SER A 141 -4.36 23.61 3.26
CA SER A 141 -4.83 23.01 2.01
C SER A 141 -6.13 22.22 2.21
N ASN A 142 -6.81 22.44 3.34
CA ASN A 142 -8.06 21.79 3.75
C ASN A 142 -7.96 20.29 4.07
N ILE A 143 -6.75 19.77 4.29
CA ILE A 143 -6.51 18.36 4.62
C ILE A 143 -6.23 18.25 6.12
N LYS A 144 -7.19 17.71 6.88
CA LYS A 144 -7.05 17.54 8.33
C LYS A 144 -6.37 16.20 8.62
N VAL A 145 -5.16 16.27 9.16
CA VAL A 145 -4.34 15.09 9.46
C VAL A 145 -3.74 15.23 10.86
N GLU A 146 -3.78 14.15 11.63
CA GLU A 146 -3.14 14.10 12.94
C GLU A 146 -1.63 13.89 12.83
N THR A 147 -0.87 14.46 13.79
CA THR A 147 0.60 14.34 13.83
C THR A 147 1.09 12.89 13.89
N TYR A 148 0.31 11.98 14.50
CA TYR A 148 0.64 10.55 14.55
C TYR A 148 0.61 9.90 13.17
N GLN A 149 -0.36 10.24 12.32
CA GLN A 149 -0.46 9.71 10.96
C GLN A 149 0.72 10.17 10.11
N ILE A 150 1.05 11.47 10.16
CA ILE A 150 2.23 12.03 9.47
C ILE A 150 3.51 11.34 9.96
N ARG A 151 3.67 11.16 11.27
CA ARG A 151 4.84 10.47 11.85
C ARG A 151 4.96 9.04 11.36
N ASN A 152 3.85 8.31 11.25
CA ASN A 152 3.85 6.94 10.72
C ASN A 152 4.25 6.91 9.25
N ILE A 153 3.71 7.81 8.42
CA ILE A 153 4.08 7.89 7.01
C ILE A 153 5.59 8.16 6.87
N LEU A 154 6.10 9.19 7.55
CA LEU A 154 7.51 9.57 7.43
C LEU A 154 8.47 8.46 7.92
N LYS A 155 8.17 7.83 9.06
CA LYS A 155 9.07 6.84 9.68
C LYS A 155 8.89 5.41 9.17
N ARG A 156 7.66 4.96 8.95
CA ARG A 156 7.36 3.56 8.59
C ARG A 156 7.27 3.38 7.08
N ASN A 157 6.51 4.25 6.39
CA ASN A 157 6.27 4.13 4.96
C ASN A 157 7.48 4.65 4.19
N TRP A 158 7.87 5.90 4.44
CA TRP A 158 8.98 6.56 3.72
C TRP A 158 10.36 6.25 4.30
N ARG A 159 10.41 5.68 5.52
CA ARG A 159 11.64 5.29 6.22
C ARG A 159 12.66 6.44 6.35
N LEU A 160 12.17 7.66 6.51
CA LEU A 160 13.02 8.84 6.70
C LEU A 160 13.41 8.97 8.17
N THR A 161 14.68 9.32 8.39
CA THR A 161 15.21 9.66 9.71
C THR A 161 15.35 11.17 9.82
N PRO A 162 14.84 11.80 10.90
CA PRO A 162 15.10 13.21 11.16
C PRO A 162 16.58 13.42 11.52
N THR A 163 17.04 14.66 11.47
CA THR A 163 18.38 15.01 11.98
C THR A 163 18.50 14.69 13.47
N ASP A 164 19.67 14.20 13.89
CA ASP A 164 19.93 13.82 15.29
C ASP A 164 19.86 15.02 16.24
N ASN A 165 20.40 16.16 15.78
CA ASN A 165 20.44 17.41 16.52
C ASN A 165 19.42 18.41 15.99
N SER A 166 18.99 19.32 16.88
CA SER A 166 18.21 20.49 16.50
C SER A 166 19.12 21.46 15.76
N LEU A 167 18.92 21.59 14.45
CA LEU A 167 19.71 22.42 13.57
C LEU A 167 18.81 23.49 12.92
N ALA A 168 19.43 24.56 12.41
CA ALA A 168 18.72 25.54 11.60
C ALA A 168 18.35 24.92 10.25
N TYR A 169 17.12 25.13 9.80
CA TYR A 169 16.61 24.69 8.51
C TYR A 169 15.69 25.75 7.90
N SER A 170 15.60 25.72 6.58
CA SER A 170 14.62 26.49 5.83
C SER A 170 13.39 25.62 5.58
N THR A 171 12.20 26.15 5.80
CA THR A 171 10.93 25.51 5.48
C THR A 171 10.06 26.48 4.68
N PHE A 172 8.93 26.01 4.18
CA PHE A 172 7.97 26.85 3.47
C PHE A 172 6.67 26.95 4.24
N ILE A 173 6.11 28.15 4.25
CA ILE A 173 4.77 28.44 4.77
C ILE A 173 3.90 28.98 3.63
N LYS A 174 2.61 28.68 3.69
CA LYS A 174 1.64 29.23 2.72
C LYS A 174 1.41 30.70 3.04
N ASN A 175 1.53 31.56 2.04
CA ASN A 175 1.32 33.00 2.18
C ASN A 175 -0.15 33.36 1.87
N TYR A 176 -0.68 34.38 2.54
CA TYR A 176 -1.98 34.94 2.18
C TYR A 176 -1.82 35.95 1.04
N PRO A 177 -2.73 35.98 0.05
CA PRO A 177 -2.70 36.99 -1.01
C PRO A 177 -2.76 38.41 -0.43
N PRO A 178 -2.09 39.41 -1.06
CA PRO A 178 -1.40 39.35 -2.34
C PRO A 178 0.09 38.92 -2.22
N GLY A 179 0.54 38.01 -3.09
CA GLY A 179 1.95 37.57 -3.14
C GLY A 179 2.13 36.16 -3.72
N PRO A 180 3.38 35.66 -3.81
CA PRO A 180 3.64 34.27 -4.16
C PRO A 180 2.99 33.34 -3.11
N PRO A 181 2.48 32.16 -3.51
CA PRO A 181 1.65 31.30 -2.66
C PRO A 181 2.39 30.69 -1.48
N TYR A 182 3.73 30.65 -1.55
CA TYR A 182 4.59 30.16 -0.48
C TYR A 182 5.66 31.20 -0.16
N ARG A 183 6.21 31.15 1.05
CA ARG A 183 7.36 31.94 1.50
C ARG A 183 8.32 31.05 2.27
N GLU A 184 9.62 31.26 2.08
CA GLU A 184 10.66 30.59 2.86
C GLU A 184 10.76 31.20 4.27
N GLU A 185 10.84 30.34 5.28
CA GLU A 185 11.00 30.70 6.69
C GLU A 185 12.12 29.87 7.32
N LYS A 186 13.00 30.54 8.09
CA LYS A 186 14.09 29.87 8.81
C LYS A 186 13.63 29.48 10.21
N LYS A 187 13.77 28.21 10.56
CA LYS A 187 13.41 27.65 11.87
C LYS A 187 14.55 26.78 12.42
N THR A 188 14.44 26.41 13.68
CA THR A 188 15.38 25.50 14.36
C THR A 188 14.65 24.27 14.88
N GLY A 189 15.18 23.08 14.64
CA GLY A 189 14.54 21.83 15.07
C GLY A 189 15.12 20.59 14.43
N ARG A 190 14.52 19.43 14.73
CA ARG A 190 14.84 18.15 14.09
C ARG A 190 13.98 17.99 12.85
N TYR A 191 14.55 18.27 11.70
CA TYR A 191 13.83 18.28 10.43
C TYR A 191 14.07 17.00 9.63
N TYR A 192 13.15 16.73 8.71
CA TYR A 192 13.27 15.71 7.67
C TYR A 192 13.72 16.38 6.38
N THR A 193 14.46 15.65 5.55
CA THR A 193 14.82 16.08 4.19
C THR A 193 14.22 15.11 3.19
N ILE A 194 13.59 15.63 2.15
CA ILE A 194 13.04 14.83 1.06
C ILE A 194 13.43 15.43 -0.29
N THR A 195 13.66 14.58 -1.28
CA THR A 195 13.99 14.97 -2.66
C THR A 195 12.78 14.79 -3.56
N LYS A 196 12.69 15.62 -4.60
CA LYS A 196 11.67 15.51 -5.64
C LYS A 196 11.69 14.15 -6.34
N GLU A 197 12.89 13.61 -6.58
CA GLU A 197 13.08 12.27 -7.17
C GLU A 197 12.48 11.16 -6.32
N PHE A 198 12.60 11.27 -4.99
CA PHE A 198 12.00 10.30 -4.08
C PHE A 198 10.46 10.37 -4.14
N LEU A 199 9.91 11.59 -4.17
CA LEU A 199 8.46 11.83 -4.20
C LEU A 199 7.78 11.37 -5.50
N ARG A 200 8.50 11.35 -6.63
CA ARG A 200 7.97 10.84 -7.91
C ARG A 200 7.51 9.37 -7.84
N LYS A 201 7.95 8.60 -6.85
CA LYS A 201 7.50 7.20 -6.63
C LYS A 201 6.07 7.10 -6.09
N PHE A 202 5.54 8.21 -5.57
CA PHE A 202 4.22 8.29 -4.95
C PHE A 202 3.20 9.05 -5.82
N ARG A 203 3.61 9.46 -7.02
CA ARG A 203 2.72 10.00 -8.06
C ARG A 203 2.14 8.88 -8.92
#